data_AF-A0A1G5Z762-F1
#
_entry.id   AF-A0A1G5Z762-F1
#
_cell.length_a   1.000
_cell.length_b   1.000
_cell.length_c   1.000
_cell.angle_alpha   90.00
_cell.angle_beta   90.00
_cell.angle_gamma   90.00
#
_symmetry.space_group_name_H-M   'P 1'
#
loop_
_entity.id
_entity.type
_entity.pdbx_description
1 polymer ?
#
loop_
_entity_poly.entity_id
_entity_poly.type
_entity_poly.pdbx_seq_one_letter_code
_entity_poly.pdbx_strand_id
1 'polypeptide(L)'
;MPDNLSEIDGILHAFGEMNAAWGHYEDALFMLLFTVLDIRNGTAEHAIRNEIDLKTAAAILKSAAVIDEKLKVRDHVLQLVKWTDRPMREDRNRFVHDPIYGGGPGFEQFQYVTRTKRPQSFKPLKVSVISARPITKELLRSFTNAIRKAESFSGAIQHHLSEEPDDFLPLTVVEERQEELAKAIASYMDLTKSPAS
;
A
#
# COMPACT_ATOMS: atom_id res chain seq x y z
N MET A 1 30.61 18.04 -2.93
CA MET A 1 29.16 18.29 -2.85
C MET A 1 28.64 17.78 -1.51
N PRO A 2 28.66 18.61 -0.46
CA PRO A 2 28.09 18.25 0.85
C PRO A 2 26.55 18.33 0.90
N ASP A 3 25.91 19.15 0.05
CA ASP A 3 24.45 19.36 0.09
C ASP A 3 23.63 18.13 -0.34
N ASN A 4 24.14 17.31 -1.27
CA ASN A 4 23.44 16.11 -1.74
C ASN A 4 23.38 14.98 -0.69
N LEU A 5 24.30 14.96 0.29
CA LEU A 5 24.30 13.90 1.32
C LEU A 5 23.12 14.04 2.28
N SER A 6 22.80 15.27 2.70
CA SER A 6 21.66 15.53 3.58
C SER A 6 20.33 15.20 2.92
N GLU A 7 20.21 15.44 1.62
CA GLU A 7 19.02 15.10 0.83
C GLU A 7 18.87 13.59 0.66
N ILE A 8 19.96 12.88 0.34
CA ILE A 8 20.00 11.42 0.26
C ILE A 8 19.60 10.78 1.58
N ASP A 9 20.17 11.22 2.71
CA ASP A 9 19.82 10.72 4.04
C ASP A 9 18.34 10.99 4.36
N GLY A 10 17.84 12.15 3.96
CA GLY A 10 16.43 12.52 4.11
C GLY A 10 15.47 11.60 3.33
N ILE A 11 15.88 11.14 2.15
CA ILE A 11 15.11 10.20 1.33
C ILE A 11 15.19 8.79 1.92
N LEU A 12 16.37 8.32 2.34
CA LEU A 12 16.54 7.01 2.97
C LEU A 12 15.72 6.89 4.27
N HIS A 13 15.70 7.96 5.08
CA HIS A 13 14.87 7.99 6.27
C HIS A 13 13.37 7.89 5.93
N ALA A 14 12.89 8.65 4.94
CA ALA A 14 11.50 8.60 4.49
C ALA A 14 11.12 7.22 3.91
N PHE A 15 12.06 6.54 3.25
CA PHE A 15 11.89 5.15 2.81
C PHE A 15 11.71 4.18 3.98
N GLY A 16 12.50 4.34 5.05
CA GLY A 16 12.35 3.57 6.27
C GLY A 16 10.98 3.77 6.91
N GLU A 17 10.54 5.03 7.05
CA GLU A 17 9.21 5.38 7.57
C GLU A 17 8.08 4.76 6.73
N MET A 18 8.20 4.80 5.40
CA MET A 18 7.23 4.21 4.47
C MET A 18 7.13 2.69 4.65
N ASN A 19 8.27 1.99 4.73
CA ASN A 19 8.28 0.54 4.92
C ASN A 19 7.73 0.12 6.28
N ALA A 20 8.04 0.86 7.34
CA ALA A 20 7.47 0.61 8.67
C ALA A 20 5.95 0.82 8.68
N ALA A 21 5.47 1.92 8.06
CA ALA A 21 4.03 2.17 7.92
C ALA A 21 3.35 1.07 7.10
N TRP A 22 4.00 0.58 6.05
CA TRP A 22 3.49 -0.53 5.26
C TRP A 22 3.32 -1.80 6.10
N GLY A 23 4.32 -2.18 6.90
CA GLY A 23 4.20 -3.35 7.78
C GLY A 23 3.03 -3.25 8.77
N HIS A 24 2.83 -2.07 9.39
CA HIS A 24 1.68 -1.84 10.29
C HIS A 24 0.34 -1.94 9.54
N TYR A 25 0.30 -1.44 8.31
CA TYR A 25 -0.90 -1.55 7.48
C TYR A 25 -1.19 -3.00 7.07
N GLU A 26 -0.16 -3.79 6.75
CA GLU A 26 -0.32 -5.23 6.50
C GLU A 26 -0.93 -5.91 7.72
N ASP A 27 -0.40 -5.64 8.91
CA ASP A 27 -0.94 -6.17 10.17
C ASP A 27 -2.41 -5.80 10.37
N ALA A 28 -2.77 -4.53 10.16
CA ALA A 28 -4.14 -4.06 10.27
C ALA A 28 -5.10 -4.72 9.26
N LEU A 29 -4.63 -5.01 8.04
CA LEU A 29 -5.43 -5.69 7.03
C LEU A 29 -5.65 -7.17 7.40
N PHE A 30 -4.64 -7.83 7.97
CA PHE A 30 -4.78 -9.20 8.50
C PHE A 30 -5.74 -9.24 9.70
N MET A 31 -5.65 -8.27 10.61
CA MET A 31 -6.60 -8.18 11.72
C MET A 31 -8.04 -8.02 11.21
N LEU A 32 -8.26 -7.13 10.23
CA LEU A 32 -9.56 -6.97 9.59
C LEU A 32 -10.02 -8.27 8.91
N LEU A 33 -9.13 -9.00 8.23
CA LEU A 33 -9.44 -10.30 7.64
C LEU A 33 -9.94 -11.30 8.69
N PHE A 34 -9.25 -11.40 9.83
CA PHE A 34 -9.64 -12.31 10.91
C PHE A 34 -10.97 -11.90 11.53
N THR A 35 -11.22 -10.61 11.72
CA THR A 35 -12.51 -10.10 12.20
C THR A 35 -13.65 -10.43 11.23
N VAL A 36 -13.46 -10.18 9.92
CA VAL A 36 -14.50 -10.45 8.91
C VAL A 36 -14.80 -11.95 8.78
N LEU A 37 -13.79 -12.81 8.97
CA LEU A 37 -13.94 -14.27 8.90
C LEU A 37 -14.27 -14.93 10.25
N ASP A 38 -14.43 -14.15 11.31
CA ASP A 38 -14.64 -14.61 12.70
C ASP A 38 -13.57 -15.65 13.16
N ILE A 39 -12.32 -15.43 12.76
CA ILE A 39 -11.18 -16.26 13.17
C ILE A 39 -10.64 -15.69 14.49
N ARG A 40 -10.84 -16.43 15.59
CA ARG A 40 -10.42 -16.03 16.96
C ARG A 40 -9.26 -16.87 17.54
N ASN A 41 -8.74 -17.81 16.75
CA ASN A 41 -7.72 -18.75 17.20
C ASN A 41 -6.32 -18.25 16.80
N GLY A 42 -5.52 -17.85 17.79
CA GLY A 42 -4.17 -17.31 17.54
C GLY A 42 -3.23 -18.23 16.75
N THR A 43 -3.37 -19.55 16.86
CA THR A 43 -2.59 -20.50 16.05
C THR A 43 -3.01 -20.46 14.58
N ALA A 44 -4.31 -20.38 14.32
CA ALA A 44 -4.84 -20.24 12.97
C ALA A 44 -4.45 -18.89 12.35
N GLU A 45 -4.52 -17.79 13.12
CA GLU A 45 -4.07 -16.47 12.69
C GLU A 45 -2.59 -16.48 12.29
N HIS A 46 -1.73 -17.10 13.11
CA HIS A 46 -0.31 -17.20 12.82
C HIS A 46 -0.02 -18.07 11.58
N ALA A 47 -0.72 -19.21 11.44
CA ALA A 47 -0.58 -20.06 10.26
C ALA A 47 -1.00 -19.31 8.98
N ILE A 48 -2.12 -18.59 9.02
CA ILE A 48 -2.59 -17.81 7.87
C ILE A 48 -1.58 -16.72 7.52
N ARG A 49 -1.11 -15.93 8.50
CA ARG A 49 -0.11 -14.87 8.27
C ARG A 49 1.18 -15.37 7.59
N ASN A 50 1.59 -16.61 7.88
CA ASN A 50 2.80 -17.19 7.29
C ASN A 50 2.58 -17.76 5.87
N GLU A 51 1.35 -18.14 5.53
CA GLU A 51 1.03 -18.86 4.28
C GLU A 51 0.44 -17.96 3.19
N ILE A 52 -0.19 -16.82 3.55
CA ILE A 52 -0.82 -15.93 2.56
C ILE A 52 -0.11 -14.58 2.47
N ASP A 53 0.03 -14.07 1.25
CA ASP A 53 0.51 -12.72 1.01
C ASP A 53 -0.61 -11.68 1.15
N LEU A 54 -0.24 -10.39 1.25
CA LEU A 54 -1.19 -9.29 1.40
C LEU A 54 -2.21 -9.23 0.25
N LYS A 55 -1.77 -9.57 -0.97
CA LYS A 55 -2.64 -9.58 -2.16
C LYS A 55 -3.74 -10.63 -2.01
N THR A 56 -3.38 -11.82 -1.53
CA THR A 56 -4.32 -12.91 -1.27
C THR A 56 -5.25 -12.55 -0.12
N ALA A 57 -4.74 -11.95 0.97
CA ALA A 57 -5.56 -11.45 2.07
C ALA A 57 -6.61 -10.43 1.59
N ALA A 58 -6.20 -9.46 0.78
CA ALA A 58 -7.11 -8.47 0.19
C ALA A 58 -8.16 -9.11 -0.74
N ALA A 59 -7.78 -10.13 -1.52
CA ALA A 59 -8.71 -10.87 -2.37
C ALA A 59 -9.74 -11.67 -1.56
N ILE A 60 -9.34 -12.27 -0.44
CA ILE A 60 -10.24 -12.97 0.47
C ILE A 60 -11.20 -11.98 1.13
N LEU A 61 -10.72 -10.84 1.63
CA LEU A 61 -11.55 -9.75 2.18
C LEU A 61 -12.62 -9.28 1.18
N LYS A 62 -12.20 -9.04 -0.06
CA LYS A 62 -13.14 -8.69 -1.14
C LYS A 62 -14.19 -9.77 -1.36
N SER A 63 -13.78 -11.04 -1.36
CA SER A 63 -14.70 -12.17 -1.57
C SER A 63 -15.70 -12.28 -0.41
N ALA A 64 -15.24 -12.13 0.83
CA ALA A 64 -16.08 -12.12 2.02
C ALA A 64 -17.11 -10.98 1.96
N ALA A 65 -16.68 -9.76 1.62
CA ALA A 65 -17.58 -8.62 1.48
C ALA A 65 -18.61 -8.77 0.33
N VAL A 66 -18.28 -9.52 -0.72
CA VAL A 66 -19.22 -9.80 -1.82
C VAL A 66 -20.26 -10.85 -1.41
N ILE A 67 -19.85 -11.88 -0.68
CA ILE A 67 -20.71 -13.02 -0.32
C ILE A 67 -21.63 -12.66 0.85
N ASP A 68 -21.12 -11.92 1.84
CA ASP A 68 -21.92 -11.50 2.99
C ASP A 68 -22.68 -10.20 2.69
N GLU A 69 -23.88 -10.34 2.14
CA GLU A 69 -24.78 -9.22 1.87
C GLU A 69 -25.24 -8.47 3.14
N LYS A 70 -25.04 -9.06 4.33
CA LYS A 70 -25.40 -8.44 5.61
C LYS A 70 -24.23 -7.72 6.27
N LEU A 71 -23.04 -7.78 5.68
CA LEU A 71 -21.87 -7.07 6.16
C LEU A 71 -22.10 -5.55 6.02
N LYS A 72 -22.41 -4.89 7.12
CA LYS A 72 -22.72 -3.44 7.16
C LYS A 72 -21.66 -2.55 6.53
N VAL A 73 -20.40 -3.00 6.58
CA VAL A 73 -19.22 -2.29 6.08
C VAL A 73 -18.75 -2.78 4.71
N ARG A 74 -19.58 -3.56 4.00
CA ARG A 74 -19.25 -4.14 2.70
C ARG A 74 -18.60 -3.13 1.75
N ASP A 75 -19.25 -2.00 1.53
CA ASP A 75 -18.77 -1.01 0.55
C ASP A 75 -17.44 -0.37 1.00
N HIS A 76 -17.25 -0.18 2.30
CA HIS A 76 -16.00 0.28 2.89
C HIS A 76 -14.85 -0.72 2.68
N VAL A 77 -15.10 -2.01 2.91
CA VAL A 77 -14.11 -3.09 2.67
C VAL A 77 -13.74 -3.17 1.18
N LEU A 78 -14.74 -3.13 0.29
CA LEU A 78 -14.50 -3.15 -1.16
C LEU A 78 -13.66 -1.96 -1.61
N GLN A 79 -13.93 -0.77 -1.06
CA GLN A 79 -13.21 0.45 -1.38
C GLN A 79 -11.78 0.44 -0.80
N LEU A 80 -11.59 -0.05 0.43
CA LEU A 80 -10.27 -0.27 1.02
C LEU A 80 -9.43 -1.20 0.14
N VAL A 81 -9.95 -2.39 -0.19
CA VAL A 81 -9.24 -3.38 -1.02
C VAL A 81 -8.88 -2.80 -2.39
N LYS A 82 -9.79 -2.02 -2.99
CA LYS A 82 -9.51 -1.34 -4.26
C LYS A 82 -8.27 -0.46 -4.16
N TRP A 83 -8.16 0.36 -3.12
CA TRP A 83 -7.00 1.22 -2.88
C TRP A 83 -5.73 0.46 -2.50
N THR A 84 -5.85 -0.61 -1.70
CA THR A 84 -4.76 -1.53 -1.37
C THR A 84 -4.12 -2.05 -2.64
N ASP A 85 -4.93 -2.60 -3.56
CA ASP A 85 -4.42 -3.14 -4.81
C ASP A 85 -3.91 -2.05 -5.75
N ARG A 86 -4.69 -0.97 -5.92
CA ARG A 86 -4.30 0.20 -6.72
C ARG A 86 -4.83 1.51 -6.12
N PRO A 87 -3.96 2.50 -5.83
CA PRO A 87 -2.57 2.58 -6.31
C PRO A 87 -1.52 1.96 -5.37
N MET A 88 -1.86 1.67 -4.11
CA MET A 88 -0.85 1.59 -3.04
C MET A 88 0.13 0.42 -3.19
N ARG A 89 -0.34 -0.83 -3.34
CA ARG A 89 0.56 -2.00 -3.44
C ARG A 89 1.42 -1.94 -4.69
N GLU A 90 0.89 -1.46 -5.80
CA GLU A 90 1.66 -1.30 -7.03
C GLU A 90 2.81 -0.31 -6.84
N ASP A 91 2.53 0.87 -6.30
CA ASP A 91 3.57 1.88 -6.13
C ASP A 91 4.56 1.52 -5.01
N ARG A 92 4.12 0.87 -3.92
CA ARG A 92 5.04 0.29 -2.92
C ARG A 92 5.98 -0.71 -3.57
N ASN A 93 5.46 -1.64 -4.38
CA ASN A 93 6.30 -2.64 -5.04
C ASN A 93 7.30 -2.00 -5.99
N ARG A 94 6.91 -0.92 -6.67
CA ARG A 94 7.85 -0.13 -7.48
C ARG A 94 8.92 0.51 -6.59
N PHE A 95 8.55 1.18 -5.51
CA PHE A 95 9.50 1.82 -4.59
C PHE A 95 10.51 0.84 -3.98
N VAL A 96 10.11 -0.42 -3.74
CA VAL A 96 10.96 -1.44 -3.12
C VAL A 96 11.77 -2.24 -4.13
N HIS A 97 11.23 -2.52 -5.32
CA HIS A 97 11.81 -3.48 -6.26
C HIS A 97 12.37 -2.85 -7.54
N ASP A 98 11.89 -1.68 -7.96
CA ASP A 98 12.45 -1.01 -9.13
C ASP A 98 13.88 -0.55 -8.79
N PRO A 99 14.86 -0.73 -9.69
CA PRO A 99 16.20 -0.25 -9.44
C PRO A 99 16.22 1.27 -9.24
N ILE A 100 16.82 1.68 -8.13
CA ILE A 100 17.01 3.07 -7.76
C ILE A 100 18.48 3.40 -8.00
N TYR A 101 18.76 4.38 -8.86
CA TYR A 101 20.13 4.87 -9.08
C TYR A 101 20.28 6.26 -8.49
N GLY A 102 21.45 6.53 -7.92
CA GLY A 102 21.87 7.90 -7.59
C GLY A 102 22.14 8.66 -8.88
N GLY A 103 21.30 9.65 -9.18
CA GLY A 103 21.45 10.61 -10.27
C GLY A 103 21.71 12.01 -9.71
N GLY A 104 22.04 12.97 -10.59
CA GLY A 104 22.52 14.31 -10.23
C GLY A 104 21.88 14.95 -8.97
N PRO A 105 20.57 15.28 -8.99
CA PRO A 105 19.90 15.90 -7.85
C PRO A 105 19.23 14.91 -6.87
N GLY A 106 19.47 13.58 -6.95
CA GLY A 106 18.83 12.65 -6.00
C GLY A 106 18.71 11.20 -6.48
N PHE A 107 17.62 10.53 -6.09
CA PHE A 107 17.31 9.16 -6.49
C PHE A 107 16.31 9.13 -7.65
N GLU A 108 16.63 8.37 -8.69
CA GLU A 108 15.72 8.12 -9.81
C GLU A 108 15.31 6.66 -9.84
N GLN A 109 13.99 6.43 -9.95
CA GLN A 109 13.40 5.10 -10.13
C GLN A 109 13.33 4.77 -11.62
N PHE A 110 13.92 3.64 -12.01
CA PHE A 110 13.92 3.18 -13.39
C PHE A 110 12.98 2.00 -13.59
N GLN A 111 11.94 2.20 -14.39
CA GLN A 111 11.08 1.10 -14.82
C GLN A 111 11.69 0.44 -16.06
N TYR A 112 11.97 -0.86 -15.98
CA TYR A 112 12.47 -1.65 -17.09
C TYR A 112 11.35 -2.49 -17.72
N VAL A 113 11.34 -2.60 -19.05
CA VAL A 113 10.58 -3.66 -19.74
C VAL A 113 11.55 -4.62 -20.41
N THR A 114 11.36 -5.90 -20.13
CA THR A 114 11.99 -7.01 -20.83
C THR A 114 11.06 -7.48 -21.94
N ARG A 115 11.33 -7.10 -23.19
CA ARG A 115 10.60 -7.64 -24.34
C ARG A 115 11.16 -9.02 -24.69
N THR A 116 10.59 -10.08 -24.14
CA THR A 116 10.78 -11.44 -24.67
C THR A 116 9.84 -11.63 -25.87
N LYS A 117 10.35 -11.44 -27.09
CA LYS A 117 9.77 -12.19 -28.21
C LYS A 117 10.13 -13.66 -27.96
N ARG A 118 9.14 -14.55 -28.05
CA ARG A 118 9.22 -16.03 -27.93
C ARG A 118 10.54 -16.62 -28.48
N PRO A 119 10.98 -17.78 -27.96
CA PRO A 119 12.37 -18.21 -27.99
C PRO A 119 12.80 -18.58 -29.40
N GLN A 120 13.44 -17.64 -30.09
CA GLN A 120 14.31 -17.95 -31.21
C GLN A 120 15.59 -17.16 -31.00
N SER A 121 16.66 -17.90 -30.71
CA SER A 121 18.06 -17.48 -30.56
C SER A 121 18.39 -16.65 -29.31
N PHE A 122 19.57 -16.94 -28.75
CA PHE A 122 20.32 -16.22 -27.71
C PHE A 122 20.54 -14.74 -28.07
N LYS A 123 19.47 -13.95 -28.16
CA LYS A 123 19.58 -12.51 -28.32
C LYS A 123 19.79 -11.90 -26.93
N PRO A 124 20.77 -11.00 -26.76
CA PRO A 124 20.95 -10.28 -25.51
C PRO A 124 19.64 -9.59 -25.15
N LEU A 125 19.23 -9.73 -23.88
CA LEU A 125 18.01 -9.13 -23.36
C LEU A 125 18.08 -7.62 -23.65
N LYS A 126 17.22 -7.14 -24.56
CA LYS A 126 17.05 -5.70 -24.77
C LYS A 126 16.22 -5.15 -23.62
N VAL A 127 16.93 -4.67 -22.60
CA VAL A 127 16.37 -3.93 -21.49
C VAL A 127 16.33 -2.45 -21.90
N SER A 128 15.14 -1.86 -21.94
CA SER A 128 14.97 -0.42 -22.18
C SER A 128 14.30 0.21 -20.96
N VAL A 129 14.83 1.35 -20.53
CA VAL A 129 14.20 2.21 -19.52
C VAL A 129 12.93 2.81 -20.12
N ILE A 130 11.79 2.64 -19.45
CA ILE A 130 10.50 3.18 -19.87
C ILE A 130 10.26 4.56 -19.26
N SER A 131 10.68 4.73 -18.00
CA SER A 131 10.51 5.98 -17.27
C SER A 131 11.58 6.08 -16.20
N ALA A 132 12.21 7.25 -16.10
CA ALA A 132 12.90 7.72 -14.91
C ALA A 132 11.93 8.65 -14.17
N ARG A 133 11.61 8.33 -12.90
CA ARG A 133 10.84 9.24 -12.05
C ARG A 133 11.69 9.64 -10.85
N PRO A 134 11.77 10.94 -10.51
CA PRO A 134 12.46 11.35 -9.30
C PRO A 134 11.72 10.80 -8.09
N ILE A 135 12.46 10.19 -7.16
CA ILE A 135 11.96 9.84 -5.84
C ILE A 135 12.33 10.98 -4.90
N THR A 136 11.33 11.74 -4.50
CA THR A 136 11.51 12.85 -3.55
C THR A 136 11.07 12.43 -2.15
N LYS A 137 11.64 13.08 -1.15
CA LYS A 137 11.23 12.93 0.25
C LYS A 137 9.74 13.27 0.45
N GLU A 138 9.24 14.27 -0.26
CA GLU A 138 7.84 14.68 -0.22
C GLU A 138 6.90 13.60 -0.77
N LEU A 139 7.27 12.99 -1.90
CA LEU A 139 6.53 11.88 -2.48
C LEU A 139 6.42 10.71 -1.50
N LEU A 140 7.54 10.30 -0.91
CA LEU A 140 7.57 9.21 0.07
C LEU A 140 6.75 9.54 1.30
N ARG A 141 6.85 10.75 1.85
CA ARG A 141 6.06 11.18 3.01
C ARG A 141 4.57 11.23 2.73
N SER A 142 4.18 11.73 1.55
CA SER A 142 2.78 11.76 1.13
C SER A 142 2.23 10.33 0.97
N PHE A 143 3.03 9.44 0.39
CA PHE A 143 2.68 8.02 0.30
C PHE A 143 2.57 7.34 1.68
N THR A 144 3.53 7.59 2.57
CA THR A 144 3.48 7.12 3.98
C THR A 144 2.21 7.60 4.68
N ASN A 145 1.82 8.87 4.49
CA ASN A 145 0.58 9.39 5.04
C ASN A 145 -0.65 8.66 4.49
N ALA A 146 -0.70 8.37 3.18
CA ALA A 146 -1.77 7.56 2.59
C ALA A 146 -1.82 6.15 3.20
N ILE A 147 -0.67 5.51 3.43
CA ILE A 147 -0.58 4.21 4.12
C ILE A 147 -1.13 4.30 5.54
N ARG A 148 -0.74 5.31 6.33
CA ARG A 148 -1.24 5.52 7.69
C ARG A 148 -2.76 5.78 7.74
N LYS A 149 -3.31 6.47 6.73
CA LYS A 149 -4.76 6.64 6.61
C LYS A 149 -5.46 5.33 6.24
N ALA A 150 -4.83 4.46 5.46
CA ALA A 150 -5.36 3.14 5.15
C ALA A 150 -5.34 2.21 6.37
N GLU A 151 -4.26 2.24 7.16
CA GLU A 151 -4.15 1.59 8.47
C GLU A 151 -5.29 2.03 9.40
N SER A 152 -5.46 3.35 9.58
CA SER A 152 -6.52 3.90 10.41
C SER A 152 -7.92 3.55 9.92
N PHE A 153 -8.15 3.53 8.60
CA PHE A 153 -9.43 3.14 8.02
C PHE A 153 -9.72 1.66 8.22
N SER A 154 -8.72 0.79 8.03
CA SER A 154 -8.83 -0.65 8.31
C SER A 154 -9.20 -0.91 9.77
N GLY A 155 -8.51 -0.24 10.70
CA GLY A 155 -8.82 -0.32 12.13
C GLY A 155 -10.23 0.19 12.46
N ALA A 156 -10.68 1.28 11.83
CA ALA A 156 -12.04 1.79 12.05
C ALA A 156 -13.12 0.80 11.60
N ILE A 157 -12.93 0.13 10.45
CA ILE A 157 -13.82 -0.95 10.00
C ILE A 157 -13.82 -2.09 11.02
N GLN A 158 -12.64 -2.51 11.47
CA GLN A 158 -12.49 -3.57 12.45
C GLN A 158 -13.23 -3.25 13.77
N HIS A 159 -13.04 -2.05 14.32
CA HIS A 159 -13.72 -1.61 15.54
C HIS A 159 -15.23 -1.49 15.37
N HIS A 160 -15.71 -1.03 14.21
CA HIS A 160 -17.16 -1.00 13.93
C HIS A 160 -17.78 -2.41 13.88
N LEU A 161 -17.00 -3.40 13.42
CA LEU A 161 -17.40 -4.81 13.40
C LEU A 161 -17.25 -5.50 14.76
N SER A 162 -16.58 -4.87 15.74
CA SER A 162 -16.42 -5.44 17.07
C SER A 162 -17.78 -5.57 17.76
N GLU A 163 -18.04 -6.74 18.33
CA GLU A 163 -19.22 -7.02 19.15
C GLU A 163 -19.05 -6.50 20.58
N GLU A 164 -17.85 -6.04 20.95
CA GLU A 164 -17.57 -5.51 22.29
C GLU A 164 -18.15 -4.08 22.43
N PRO A 165 -19.07 -3.84 23.39
CA PRO A 165 -19.77 -2.57 23.52
C PRO A 165 -18.86 -1.36 23.73
N ASP A 166 -17.70 -1.57 24.36
CA ASP A 166 -16.72 -0.51 24.68
C ASP A 166 -15.80 -0.18 23.48
N ASP A 167 -15.74 -1.06 22.48
CA ASP A 167 -14.92 -0.88 21.27
C ASP A 167 -15.75 -0.51 20.03
N PHE A 168 -17.06 -0.33 20.19
CA PHE A 168 -17.96 -0.01 19.09
C PHE A 168 -17.67 1.40 18.55
N LEU A 169 -17.24 1.44 17.28
CA LEU A 169 -17.06 2.68 16.55
C LEU A 169 -18.30 2.99 15.70
N PRO A 170 -18.90 4.19 15.79
CA PRO A 170 -20.01 4.56 14.91
C PRO A 170 -19.60 4.52 13.43
N LEU A 171 -20.55 4.18 12.55
CA LEU A 171 -20.30 4.13 11.10
C LEU A 171 -19.84 5.49 10.55
N THR A 172 -20.28 6.59 11.15
CA THR A 172 -19.84 7.95 10.78
C THR A 172 -18.33 8.12 10.90
N VAL A 173 -17.69 7.47 11.89
CA VAL A 173 -16.23 7.53 12.03
C VAL A 173 -15.55 6.70 10.94
N VAL A 174 -16.14 5.57 10.52
CA VAL A 174 -15.65 4.78 9.38
C VAL A 174 -15.70 5.61 8.10
N GLU A 175 -16.79 6.34 7.86
CA GLU A 175 -16.97 7.25 6.72
C GLU A 175 -15.94 8.40 6.75
N GLU A 176 -15.73 9.03 7.90
CA GLU A 176 -14.70 10.07 8.08
C GLU A 176 -13.31 9.55 7.74
N ARG A 177 -12.94 8.34 8.20
CA ARG A 177 -11.64 7.72 7.85
C ARG A 177 -11.53 7.38 6.38
N GLN A 178 -12.62 6.96 5.74
CA GLN A 178 -12.63 6.75 4.29
C GLN A 178 -12.34 8.05 3.54
N GLU A 179 -12.95 9.17 3.95
CA GLU A 179 -12.71 10.47 3.33
C GLU A 179 -11.27 10.97 3.55
N GLU A 180 -10.73 10.81 4.76
CA GLU A 180 -9.33 11.14 5.04
C GLU A 180 -8.36 10.35 4.16
N LEU A 181 -8.61 9.06 3.99
CA LEU A 181 -7.83 8.21 3.09
C LEU A 181 -7.97 8.65 1.63
N ALA A 182 -9.18 8.93 1.17
CA ALA A 182 -9.42 9.40 -0.19
C ALA A 182 -8.64 10.69 -0.49
N LYS A 183 -8.65 11.65 0.45
CA LYS A 183 -7.87 12.90 0.36
C LYS A 183 -6.36 12.63 0.33
N ALA A 184 -5.87 11.76 1.22
CA ALA A 184 -4.45 11.42 1.27
C ALA A 184 -3.96 10.73 -0.02
N ILE A 185 -4.75 9.79 -0.57
CA ILE A 185 -4.47 9.14 -1.84
C ILE A 185 -4.47 10.17 -2.97
N ALA A 186 -5.43 11.09 -3.01
CA ALA A 186 -5.47 12.13 -4.04
C ALA A 186 -4.21 13.02 -4.00
N SER A 187 -3.83 13.52 -2.82
CA SER A 187 -2.62 14.34 -2.64
C SER A 187 -1.35 13.60 -3.05
N TYR A 188 -1.25 12.32 -2.71
CA TYR A 188 -0.14 11.47 -3.14
C TYR A 188 -0.13 11.28 -4.67
N MET A 189 -1.28 10.97 -5.26
CA MET A 189 -1.38 10.73 -6.70
C MET A 189 -1.07 11.97 -7.53
N ASP A 190 -1.34 13.17 -7.02
CA ASP A 190 -0.98 14.41 -7.71
C ASP A 190 0.54 14.59 -7.81
N LEU A 191 1.30 14.21 -6.77
CA LEU A 191 2.76 14.22 -6.80
C LEU A 191 3.34 13.20 -7.78
N THR A 192 2.64 12.10 -8.07
CA THR A 192 3.10 11.11 -9.06
C THR A 192 2.86 11.52 -10.51
N LYS A 193 2.02 12.55 -10.75
CA LYS A 193 1.64 13.04 -12.08
C LYS A 193 2.46 14.25 -12.53
N SER A 194 3.05 15.01 -11.60
CA SER A 194 3.87 16.17 -11.96
C SER A 194 5.12 15.72 -12.71
N PRO A 195 5.30 16.10 -14.00
CA PRO A 195 6.59 15.91 -14.65
C PRO A 195 7.62 16.77 -13.92
N ALA A 196 8.83 16.22 -13.74
CA ALA A 196 9.98 17.01 -13.32
C ALA A 196 10.09 18.23 -14.25
N SER A 197 9.80 19.41 -13.70
CA SER A 197 10.00 20.71 -14.33
C SER A 197 11.48 21.06 -14.37
#